data_AF-A0A3B0TLK0-F1
#
_entry.id   AF-A0A3B0TLK0-F1
#
_cell.length_a   1.000
_cell.length_b   1.000
_cell.length_c   1.000
_cell.angle_alpha   90.00
_cell.angle_beta   90.00
_cell.angle_gamma   90.00
#
_symmetry.space_group_name_H-M   'P 1'
#
loop_
_entity.id
_entity.type
_entity.pdbx_description
1 polymer ?
#
loop_
_entity_poly.entity_id
_entity_poly.type
_entity_poly.pdbx_seq_one_letter_code
_entity_poly.pdbx_strand_id
1 'polypeptide(L)'
;VEQHQVGMWNFHTLEFDLRGADDIDRLSSALAAIDNKAVAITQLKLVGQLSLGDKLRLDSILAAESDTFGSLNTWERHSDLVVLPGDNDFTPLGLSGFARDALDELVNLAGGDDTEAATAQDALGLLYRLAGGGA
;
A
#
# COMPACT_ATOMS: atom_id res chain seq x y z
N VAL A 1 21.36 -42.04 11.44
CA VAL A 1 21.35 -40.57 11.32
C VAL A 1 20.28 -40.07 12.26
N GLU A 2 20.60 -39.16 13.18
CA GLU A 2 19.67 -38.57 14.14
C GLU A 2 19.34 -37.14 13.70
N GLN A 3 18.05 -36.78 13.70
CA GLN A 3 17.61 -35.45 13.29
C GLN A 3 17.70 -34.49 14.47
N HIS A 4 18.27 -33.30 14.23
CA HIS A 4 18.28 -32.20 15.18
C HIS A 4 17.51 -31.01 14.61
N GLN A 5 16.70 -30.38 15.46
CA GLN A 5 15.98 -29.17 15.09
C GLN A 5 16.95 -27.99 15.02
N VAL A 6 17.05 -27.37 13.84
CA VAL A 6 17.97 -26.25 13.57
C VAL A 6 17.28 -24.88 13.54
N GLY A 7 15.95 -24.85 13.69
CA GLY A 7 15.15 -23.62 13.70
C GLY A 7 13.65 -23.90 13.58
N MET A 8 12.84 -22.85 13.70
CA MET A 8 11.39 -22.89 13.48
C MET A 8 10.99 -21.60 12.76
N TRP A 9 10.21 -21.74 11.69
CA TRP A 9 9.66 -20.65 10.91
C TRP A 9 8.13 -20.72 10.95
N ASN A 10 7.49 -19.57 11.14
CA ASN A 10 6.04 -19.44 11.11
C ASN A 10 5.61 -18.88 9.77
N PHE A 11 4.64 -19.52 9.12
CA PHE A 11 4.14 -19.09 7.81
C PHE A 11 2.71 -18.59 7.94
N HIS A 12 2.47 -17.37 7.49
CA HIS A 12 1.16 -16.73 7.52
C HIS A 12 0.74 -16.34 6.11
N THR A 13 -0.54 -16.52 5.81
CA THR A 13 -1.18 -15.96 4.63
C THR A 13 -2.39 -15.19 5.11
N LEU A 14 -2.37 -13.88 4.90
CA LEU A 14 -3.46 -13.00 5.27
C LEU A 14 -4.09 -12.41 4.01
N GLU A 15 -5.40 -12.23 4.03
CA GLU A 15 -6.16 -11.72 2.91
C GLU A 15 -7.05 -10.58 3.40
N PHE A 16 -6.99 -9.45 2.68
CA PHE A 16 -7.74 -8.25 3.00
C PHE A 16 -8.37 -7.65 1.75
N ASP A 17 -9.65 -7.31 1.87
CA ASP A 17 -10.38 -6.43 0.96
C ASP A 17 -10.30 -5.02 1.53
N LEU A 18 -9.51 -4.16 0.88
CA LEU A 18 -9.21 -2.81 1.34
C LEU A 18 -10.07 -1.81 0.57
N ARG A 19 -10.96 -1.13 1.30
CA ARG A 19 -11.80 -0.04 0.76
C ARG A 19 -11.59 1.31 1.43
N GLY A 20 -10.67 1.39 2.40
CA GLY A 20 -10.28 2.65 3.04
C GLY A 20 -9.59 2.44 4.38
N ALA A 21 -9.53 3.53 5.15
CA ALA A 21 -8.83 3.62 6.42
C ALA A 21 -9.15 2.50 7.43
N ASP A 22 -10.41 2.14 7.62
CA ASP A 22 -10.81 1.12 8.60
C ASP A 22 -10.25 -0.27 8.28
N ASP A 23 -10.17 -0.61 6.99
CA ASP A 23 -9.64 -1.91 6.56
C ASP A 23 -8.11 -1.94 6.72
N ILE A 24 -7.44 -0.80 6.49
CA ILE A 24 -6.01 -0.62 6.75
C ILE A 24 -5.71 -0.77 8.26
N ASP A 25 -6.56 -0.22 9.12
CA ASP A 25 -6.44 -0.37 10.58
C ASP A 25 -6.60 -1.82 11.04
N ARG A 26 -7.52 -2.57 10.42
CA ARG A 26 -7.66 -4.01 10.66
C ARG A 26 -6.43 -4.79 10.20
N LEU A 27 -5.87 -4.46 9.04
CA LEU A 27 -4.63 -5.06 8.55
C LEU A 27 -3.48 -4.80 9.52
N SER A 28 -3.29 -3.55 9.94
CA SER A 28 -2.25 -3.17 10.91
C SER A 28 -2.40 -3.94 12.22
N SER A 29 -3.63 -4.03 12.74
CA SER A 29 -3.92 -4.78 13.96
C SER A 29 -3.62 -6.29 13.81
N ALA A 30 -3.92 -6.87 12.65
CA ALA A 30 -3.63 -8.28 12.37
C ALA A 30 -2.12 -8.55 12.30
N LEU A 31 -1.34 -7.65 11.68
CA LEU A 31 0.13 -7.74 11.68
C LEU A 31 0.70 -7.60 13.09
N ALA A 32 0.18 -6.67 13.88
CA ALA A 32 0.60 -6.45 15.27
C ALA A 32 0.36 -7.68 16.17
N ALA A 33 -0.68 -8.46 15.88
CA ALA A 33 -1.04 -9.67 16.64
C ALA A 33 -0.16 -10.90 16.33
N ILE A 34 0.73 -10.83 15.33
CA ILE A 34 1.63 -11.95 15.02
C ILE A 34 2.80 -11.98 16.01
N ASP A 35 2.92 -13.07 16.74
CA ASP A 35 4.04 -13.34 17.63
C ASP A 35 5.30 -13.77 16.88
N ASN A 36 6.47 -13.55 17.50
CA ASN A 36 7.77 -13.98 16.97
C ASN A 36 8.04 -13.52 15.53
N LYS A 37 7.72 -12.25 15.23
CA LYS A 37 7.81 -11.66 13.87
C LYS A 37 9.14 -11.93 13.17
N ALA A 38 10.28 -11.91 13.88
CA ALA A 38 11.61 -12.16 13.31
C ALA A 38 11.78 -13.54 12.63
N VAL A 39 10.93 -14.52 12.96
CA VAL A 39 10.90 -15.84 12.32
C VAL A 39 9.56 -16.12 11.61
N ALA A 40 8.76 -15.07 11.40
CA ALA A 40 7.51 -15.13 10.67
C ALA A 40 7.70 -14.68 9.22
N ILE A 41 7.23 -15.52 8.29
CA ILE A 41 7.13 -15.24 6.87
C ILE A 41 5.65 -15.04 6.56
N THR A 42 5.28 -13.82 6.23
CA THR A 42 3.88 -13.42 6.01
C THR A 42 3.69 -12.99 4.56
N GLN A 43 2.72 -13.63 3.90
CA GLN A 43 2.26 -13.26 2.57
C GLN A 43 0.91 -12.56 2.67
N LEU A 44 0.78 -11.40 2.04
CA LEU A 44 -0.45 -10.61 2.00
C LEU A 44 -1.12 -10.75 0.65
N LYS A 45 -2.42 -11.02 0.64
CA LYS A 45 -3.29 -10.88 -0.53
C LYS A 45 -4.14 -9.65 -0.33
N LEU A 46 -3.92 -8.63 -1.13
CA LEU A 46 -4.59 -7.34 -1.00
C LEU A 46 -5.45 -7.11 -2.24
N VAL A 47 -6.75 -6.99 -2.05
CA VAL A 47 -7.70 -6.68 -3.14
C VAL A 47 -8.52 -5.46 -2.78
N GLY A 48 -9.14 -4.83 -3.78
CA GLY A 48 -10.08 -3.73 -3.57
C GLY A 48 -9.59 -2.44 -4.18
N GLN A 49 -9.99 -1.33 -3.58
CA GLN A 49 -9.73 0.01 -4.12
C GLN A 49 -9.42 0.97 -2.98
N LEU A 50 -8.32 1.71 -3.10
CA LEU A 50 -7.92 2.73 -2.15
C LEU A 50 -7.82 4.11 -2.81
N SER A 51 -8.06 5.13 -1.99
CA SER A 51 -7.62 6.49 -2.29
C SER A 51 -6.09 6.55 -2.34
N LEU A 52 -5.53 7.63 -2.91
CA LEU A 52 -4.08 7.79 -2.91
C LEU A 52 -3.54 7.97 -1.49
N GLY A 53 -4.27 8.72 -0.65
CA GLY A 53 -3.91 8.91 0.76
C GLY A 53 -3.89 7.59 1.53
N ASP A 54 -4.90 6.75 1.33
CA ASP A 54 -4.97 5.43 1.96
C ASP A 54 -3.86 4.49 1.48
N LYS A 55 -3.52 4.51 0.18
CA LYS A 55 -2.39 3.73 -0.35
C LYS A 55 -1.07 4.13 0.30
N LEU A 56 -0.80 5.43 0.43
CA LEU A 56 0.43 5.92 1.07
C LEU A 56 0.50 5.55 2.56
N ARG A 57 -0.64 5.59 3.25
CA ARG A 57 -0.76 5.13 4.64
C ARG A 57 -0.45 3.63 4.75
N LEU A 58 -1.03 2.82 3.87
CA LEU A 58 -0.78 1.38 3.79
C LEU A 58 0.72 1.10 3.55
N ASP A 59 1.34 1.75 2.57
CA ASP A 59 2.76 1.55 2.26
C ASP A 59 3.66 1.90 3.44
N SER A 60 3.33 2.97 4.16
CA SER A 60 4.07 3.38 5.36
C SER A 60 4.00 2.32 6.47
N ILE A 61 2.81 1.73 6.68
CA ILE A 61 2.61 0.65 7.65
C ILE A 61 3.39 -0.60 7.24
N LEU A 62 3.29 -1.00 5.97
CA LEU A 62 3.98 -2.19 5.46
C LEU A 62 5.50 -2.02 5.52
N ALA A 63 6.03 -0.84 5.22
CA ALA A 63 7.45 -0.54 5.35
C ALA A 63 7.91 -0.66 6.81
N ALA A 64 7.18 -0.06 7.76
CA ALA A 64 7.51 -0.12 9.19
C ALA A 64 7.47 -1.56 9.74
N GLU A 65 6.48 -2.35 9.33
CA GLU A 65 6.34 -3.74 9.75
C GLU A 65 7.40 -4.65 9.12
N SER A 66 7.81 -4.38 7.87
CA SER A 66 8.82 -5.17 7.15
C SER A 66 10.16 -5.24 7.87
N ASP A 67 10.51 -4.23 8.66
CA ASP A 67 11.72 -4.21 9.48
C ASP A 67 11.68 -5.18 10.67
N THR A 68 10.50 -5.67 11.05
CA THR A 68 10.29 -6.56 12.21
C THR A 68 10.03 -8.02 11.83
N PHE A 69 9.47 -8.25 10.63
CA PHE A 69 9.19 -9.59 10.14
C PHE A 69 10.45 -10.25 9.56
N GLY A 70 10.55 -11.57 9.71
CA GLY A 70 11.54 -12.36 8.97
C GLY A 70 11.31 -12.24 7.45
N SER A 71 10.04 -12.10 7.05
CA SER A 71 9.65 -11.67 5.71
C SER A 71 8.19 -11.17 5.71
N LEU A 72 7.93 -10.01 5.12
CA LEU A 72 6.59 -9.51 4.85
C LEU A 72 6.52 -9.11 3.37
N ASN A 73 5.65 -9.77 2.60
CA ASN A 73 5.54 -9.51 1.17
C ASN A 73 4.10 -9.57 0.69
N THR A 74 3.76 -8.77 -0.32
CA THR A 74 2.49 -8.85 -1.04
C THR A 74 2.58 -9.91 -2.12
N TRP A 75 1.57 -10.77 -2.21
CA TRP A 75 1.46 -11.82 -3.20
C TRP A 75 0.84 -11.25 -4.47
N GLU A 76 1.68 -10.66 -5.32
CA GLU A 76 1.26 -9.90 -6.52
C GLU A 76 0.27 -10.67 -7.40
N ARG A 77 0.48 -11.96 -7.64
CA ARG A 77 -0.42 -12.80 -8.47
C ARG A 77 -1.82 -13.00 -7.90
N HIS A 78 -2.00 -12.73 -6.61
CA HIS A 78 -3.28 -12.88 -5.88
C HIS A 78 -3.73 -11.57 -5.24
N SER A 79 -3.12 -10.46 -5.65
CA SER A 79 -3.46 -9.11 -5.19
C SER A 79 -3.95 -8.31 -6.39
N ASP A 80 -5.02 -7.57 -6.19
CA ASP A 80 -5.66 -6.73 -7.19
C ASP A 80 -6.18 -5.49 -6.48
N LEU A 81 -5.23 -4.65 -6.07
CA LEU A 81 -5.47 -3.44 -5.32
C LEU A 81 -5.32 -2.25 -6.25
N VAL A 82 -6.44 -1.64 -6.61
CA VAL A 82 -6.48 -0.49 -7.49
C VAL A 82 -6.35 0.79 -6.66
N VAL A 83 -5.55 1.74 -7.14
CA VAL A 83 -5.42 3.06 -6.51
C VAL A 83 -6.11 4.08 -7.40
N LEU A 84 -7.15 4.71 -6.88
CA LEU A 84 -7.87 5.76 -7.56
C LEU A 84 -7.90 7.00 -6.67
N PRO A 85 -7.38 8.15 -7.13
CA PRO A 85 -7.47 9.39 -6.38
C PRO A 85 -8.92 9.70 -6.01
N GLY A 86 -9.15 9.94 -4.72
CA GLY A 86 -10.44 10.44 -4.25
C GLY A 86 -10.66 11.88 -4.68
N ASP A 87 -11.93 12.30 -4.79
CA ASP A 87 -12.34 13.65 -5.21
C ASP A 87 -11.66 14.77 -4.40
N ASN A 88 -11.22 14.47 -3.17
CA ASN A 88 -10.64 15.43 -2.23
C ASN A 88 -9.13 15.30 -2.03
N ASP A 89 -8.45 14.33 -2.65
CA ASP A 89 -7.02 14.04 -2.39
C ASP A 89 -6.11 15.23 -2.72
N PHE A 90 -6.56 16.10 -3.64
CA PHE A 90 -5.79 17.24 -4.13
C PHE A 90 -6.49 18.59 -3.94
N THR A 91 -7.71 18.62 -3.39
CA THR A 91 -8.41 19.87 -3.09
C THR A 91 -7.60 20.84 -2.22
N PRO A 92 -6.82 20.39 -1.21
CA PRO A 92 -5.99 21.29 -0.40
C PRO A 92 -4.91 22.04 -1.18
N LEU A 93 -4.49 21.56 -2.35
CA LEU A 93 -3.47 22.21 -3.17
C LEU A 93 -3.93 23.53 -3.78
N GLY A 94 -5.24 23.80 -3.83
CA GLY A 94 -5.79 25.01 -4.44
C GLY A 94 -5.39 25.20 -5.91
N LEU A 95 -5.11 24.10 -6.62
CA LEU A 95 -4.70 24.15 -8.03
C LEU A 95 -5.83 24.73 -8.88
N SER A 96 -5.46 25.58 -9.83
CA SER A 96 -6.39 26.22 -10.76
C SER A 96 -5.77 26.39 -12.14
N GLY A 97 -6.62 26.59 -13.16
CA GLY A 97 -6.21 26.68 -14.56
C GLY A 97 -5.40 25.46 -15.02
N PHE A 98 -4.32 25.71 -15.76
CA PHE A 98 -3.47 24.65 -16.33
C PHE A 98 -2.94 23.64 -15.30
N ALA A 99 -2.71 24.05 -14.06
CA ALA A 99 -2.23 23.13 -13.02
C ALA A 99 -3.32 22.13 -12.60
N ARG A 100 -4.59 22.54 -12.64
CA ARG A 100 -5.72 21.64 -12.39
C ARG A 100 -5.93 20.69 -13.57
N ASP A 101 -5.87 21.21 -14.80
CA ASP A 101 -6.03 20.40 -16.02
C ASP A 101 -4.95 19.32 -16.11
N ALA A 102 -3.69 19.66 -15.82
CA ALA A 102 -2.58 18.69 -15.81
C ALA A 102 -2.75 17.62 -14.71
N LEU A 103 -3.29 18.00 -13.55
CA LEU A 103 -3.62 17.03 -12.51
C LEU A 103 -4.73 16.07 -12.97
N ASP A 104 -5.78 16.58 -13.61
CA ASP A 104 -6.88 15.75 -14.11
C ASP A 104 -6.41 14.80 -15.22
N GLU A 105 -5.52 15.25 -16.12
CA GLU A 105 -4.85 14.38 -17.10
C GLU A 105 -4.05 13.27 -16.40
N LEU A 106 -3.28 13.61 -15.37
CA LEU A 106 -2.47 12.65 -14.63
C LEU A 106 -3.31 11.62 -13.86
N VAL A 107 -4.43 12.05 -13.27
CA VAL A 107 -5.42 11.18 -12.61
C VAL A 107 -6.02 10.19 -13.62
N ASN A 108 -6.36 10.66 -14.82
CA ASN A 108 -6.89 9.80 -15.87
C ASN A 108 -5.85 8.78 -16.35
N LEU A 109 -4.60 9.21 -16.56
CA LEU A 109 -3.50 8.32 -16.95
C LEU A 109 -3.25 7.23 -15.89
N ALA A 110 -3.30 7.59 -14.61
CA ALA A 110 -3.09 6.67 -13.50
C ALA A 110 -4.13 5.54 -13.39
N GLY A 111 -5.28 5.66 -14.06
CA GLY A 111 -6.33 4.64 -14.09
C GLY A 111 -6.13 3.54 -15.15
N GLY A 112 -5.04 3.58 -15.93
CA GLY A 112 -4.68 2.53 -16.88
C GLY A 112 -3.87 1.38 -16.25
N ASP A 113 -3.52 0.38 -17.07
CA ASP A 113 -2.73 -0.80 -16.68
C ASP A 113 -1.34 -0.86 -17.34
N ASP A 114 -0.88 0.23 -17.96
CA ASP A 114 0.39 0.30 -18.68
C ASP A 114 1.51 1.00 -17.90
N THR A 115 2.69 1.11 -18.51
CA THR A 115 3.85 1.77 -17.88
C THR A 115 3.64 3.27 -17.65
N GLU A 116 2.78 3.91 -18.44
CA GLU A 116 2.44 5.32 -18.26
C GLU A 116 1.55 5.49 -17.03
N ALA A 117 0.60 4.57 -16.80
CA ALA A 117 -0.22 4.56 -15.61
C ALA A 117 0.61 4.40 -14.32
N ALA A 118 1.58 3.48 -14.29
CA ALA A 118 2.48 3.33 -13.15
C ALA A 118 3.28 4.63 -12.88
N THR A 119 3.80 5.26 -13.92
CA THR A 119 4.53 6.54 -13.80
C THR A 119 3.61 7.67 -13.30
N ALA A 120 2.36 7.69 -13.76
CA ALA A 120 1.37 8.67 -13.31
C ALA A 120 1.00 8.48 -11.83
N GLN A 121 0.84 7.23 -11.38
CA GLN A 121 0.62 6.91 -9.97
C GLN A 121 1.79 7.37 -9.08
N ASP A 122 3.03 7.12 -9.50
CA ASP A 122 4.24 7.60 -8.80
C ASP A 122 4.29 9.13 -8.70
N ALA A 123 3.96 9.82 -9.80
CA ALA A 123 3.92 11.27 -9.85
C ALA A 123 2.82 11.86 -8.94
N LEU A 124 1.63 11.26 -8.92
CA LEU A 124 0.56 11.62 -8.00
C LEU A 124 0.96 11.41 -6.54
N GLY A 125 1.60 10.28 -6.22
CA GLY A 125 2.13 10.02 -4.88
C GLY A 125 3.19 11.02 -4.44
N LEU A 126 4.09 11.43 -5.35
CA LEU A 126 5.02 12.52 -5.10
C LEU A 126 4.31 13.85 -4.85
N LEU A 127 3.33 14.19 -5.67
CA LEU A 127 2.54 15.42 -5.52
C LEU A 127 1.81 15.45 -4.18
N TYR A 128 1.18 14.35 -3.77
CA TYR A 128 0.49 14.26 -2.48
C TYR A 128 1.44 14.49 -1.29
N ARG A 129 2.65 13.91 -1.32
CA ARG A 129 3.67 14.16 -0.29
C ARG A 129 4.06 15.64 -0.21
N LEU A 130 4.24 16.29 -1.37
CA LEU A 130 4.56 17.73 -1.44
C LEU A 130 3.37 18.61 -1.03
N ALA A 131 2.15 18.17 -1.30
CA ALA A 131 0.90 18.88 -1.04
C ALA A 131 0.53 18.98 0.44
N GLY A 132 0.79 17.93 1.20
CA GLY A 132 0.19 17.82 2.54
C GLY A 132 0.77 16.76 3.46
N GLY A 133 1.96 16.19 3.20
CA GLY A 133 2.42 15.07 4.03
C GLY A 133 3.90 14.70 3.94
N GLY A 134 4.79 15.70 3.82
CA GLY A 134 6.25 15.52 3.80
C GLY A 134 6.96 15.95 5.09
N ALA A 135 6.25 16.09 6.21
CA ALA A 135 6.81 16.43 7.52
C ALA A 135 6.11 15.63 8.63
#